data_AF-A0A925CFL7-F1
#
_entry.id   AF-A0A925CFL7-F1
#
_cell.length_a   1.000
_cell.length_b   1.000
_cell.length_c   1.000
_cell.angle_alpha   90.00
_cell.angle_beta   90.00
_cell.angle_gamma   90.00
#
_symmetry.space_group_name_H-M   'P 1'
#
loop_
_entity.id
_entity.type
_entity.pdbx_description
1 polymer ?
#
loop_
_entity_poly.entity_id
_entity_poly.type
_entity_poly.pdbx_seq_one_letter_code
_entity_poly.pdbx_strand_id
1 'polypeptide(L)'
;MYVIRRAPHNPLIAPIADKHWEARGTFNPSPVKKGNITHLLYRALGRPDALMTPAGVSTIGKALSLDGEHFQNRRQFIIPEEEWE
;
A
#
# COMPACT_ATOMS: atom_id res chain seq x y z
N MET A 1 -0.89 -25.13 -18.91
CA MET A 1 0.38 -24.37 -18.79
C MET A 1 0.04 -22.89 -18.79
N TYR A 2 0.34 -22.16 -17.72
CA TYR A 2 0.08 -20.72 -17.64
C TYR A 2 1.33 -19.95 -18.03
N VAL A 3 1.20 -18.94 -18.88
CA VAL A 3 2.28 -18.00 -19.20
C VAL A 3 2.07 -16.76 -18.34
N ILE A 4 2.98 -16.53 -17.40
CA ILE A 4 2.95 -15.34 -16.54
C ILE A 4 3.65 -14.20 -17.29
N ARG A 5 2.92 -13.10 -17.49
CA ARG A 5 3.48 -11.85 -18.01
C ARG A 5 3.57 -10.84 -16.88
N ARG A 6 4.76 -10.28 -16.66
CA ARG A 6 4.95 -9.19 -15.70
C ARG A 6 4.63 -7.87 -16.40
N ALA A 7 3.98 -6.96 -15.67
CA ALA A 7 3.82 -5.58 -16.11
C ALA A 7 5.21 -4.96 -16.33
N PRO A 8 5.44 -4.25 -17.46
CA PRO A 8 6.74 -3.66 -17.78
C PRO A 8 7.09 -2.49 -16.84
N HIS A 9 6.10 -1.82 -16.28
CA HIS A 9 6.25 -0.68 -15.36
C HIS A 9 6.22 -1.07 -13.88
N ASN A 10 6.50 -2.34 -13.56
CA ASN A 10 6.69 -2.73 -12.17
C ASN A 10 7.79 -1.89 -11.51
N PRO A 11 7.65 -1.53 -10.22
CA PRO A 11 6.56 -1.91 -9.31
C PRO A 11 5.25 -1.12 -9.53
N LEU A 12 4.10 -1.80 -9.49
CA LEU A 12 2.77 -1.16 -9.57
C LEU A 12 2.49 -0.18 -8.42
N ILE A 13 3.15 -0.39 -7.28
CA ILE A 13 3.08 0.48 -6.12
C ILE A 13 4.46 0.53 -5.45
N ALA A 14 5.07 1.71 -5.43
CA ALA A 14 6.31 1.99 -4.72
C ALA A 14 6.04 2.97 -3.54
N PRO A 15 6.85 2.92 -2.47
CA PRO A 15 6.82 3.90 -1.39
C PRO A 15 6.97 5.33 -1.90
N ILE A 16 6.30 6.27 -1.24
CA ILE A 16 6.46 7.70 -1.49
C ILE A 16 7.11 8.32 -0.26
N ALA A 17 8.34 8.83 -0.41
CA ALA A 17 9.12 9.35 0.70
C ALA A 17 8.38 10.45 1.49
N ASP A 18 7.62 11.30 0.79
CA ASP A 18 6.86 12.42 1.36
C ASP A 18 5.59 12.00 2.12
N LYS A 19 5.18 10.72 2.00
CA LYS A 19 4.04 10.17 2.75
C LYS A 19 4.56 9.34 3.91
N HIS A 20 4.69 9.97 5.07
CA HIS A 20 5.31 9.37 6.27
C HIS A 20 4.81 7.97 6.63
N TRP A 21 3.52 7.68 6.42
CA TRP A 21 2.88 6.39 6.74
C TRP A 21 3.16 5.26 5.74
N GLU A 22 3.67 5.55 4.54
CA GLU A 22 4.09 4.54 3.54
C GLU A 22 5.54 4.67 3.08
N ALA A 23 6.28 5.63 3.63
CA ALA A 23 7.59 6.05 3.13
C ALA A 23 8.66 4.95 3.17
N ARG A 24 8.50 3.92 4.00
CA ARG A 24 9.48 2.83 4.13
C ARG A 24 9.16 1.63 3.25
N GLY A 25 7.88 1.38 2.97
CA GLY A 25 7.46 0.18 2.25
C GLY A 25 5.99 0.18 1.84
N THR A 26 5.70 -0.32 0.65
CA THR A 26 4.35 -0.59 0.15
C THR A 26 4.33 -1.99 -0.45
N PHE A 27 3.71 -2.96 0.21
CA PHE A 27 3.81 -4.38 -0.16
C PHE A 27 2.61 -5.19 0.35
N ASN A 28 2.60 -6.50 0.07
CA ASN A 28 1.54 -7.45 0.45
C ASN A 28 0.11 -6.94 0.15
N PRO A 29 -0.22 -6.63 -1.11
CA PRO A 29 -1.53 -6.09 -1.44
C PRO A 29 -2.64 -7.13 -1.49
N SER A 30 -3.85 -6.68 -1.20
CA SER A 30 -5.14 -7.34 -1.38
C SER A 30 -5.98 -6.53 -2.38
N PRO A 31 -6.06 -6.94 -3.66
CA PRO A 31 -6.88 -6.27 -4.66
C PRO A 31 -8.36 -6.65 -4.54
N VAL A 32 -9.25 -5.67 -4.69
CA VAL A 32 -10.71 -5.84 -4.70
C VAL A 32 -11.30 -5.06 -5.87
N LYS A 33 -12.07 -5.72 -6.73
CA LYS A 33 -12.75 -5.07 -7.86
C LYS A 33 -14.19 -4.71 -7.48
N LYS A 34 -14.57 -3.43 -7.61
CA LYS A 34 -15.94 -2.94 -7.42
C LYS A 34 -16.37 -2.15 -8.65
N GLY A 35 -17.23 -2.74 -9.47
CA GLY A 35 -17.56 -2.20 -10.79
C GLY A 35 -16.30 -2.11 -11.67
N ASN A 36 -16.04 -0.91 -12.20
CA ASN A 36 -14.87 -0.62 -13.05
C ASN A 36 -13.63 -0.16 -12.28
N ILE A 37 -13.68 -0.12 -10.94
CA ILE A 37 -12.57 0.36 -10.11
C ILE A 37 -11.92 -0.84 -9.40
N THR A 38 -10.61 -0.93 -9.53
CA THR A 38 -9.77 -1.80 -8.70
C THR A 38 -9.32 -1.01 -7.47
N HIS A 39 -9.74 -1.45 -6.30
CA HIS A 39 -9.23 -1.00 -5.01
C HIS A 39 -8.04 -1.88 -4.63
N LEU A 40 -6.89 -1.27 -4.37
CA LEU A 40 -5.72 -1.96 -3.83
C LEU A 40 -5.61 -1.59 -2.36
N LEU A 41 -5.85 -2.56 -1.47
CA LEU A 41 -5.50 -2.43 -0.06
C LEU A 41 -4.09 -2.99 0.11
N TYR A 42 -3.14 -2.23 0.63
CA TYR A 42 -1.75 -2.68 0.73
C TYR A 42 -1.18 -2.37 2.11
N ARG A 43 -0.22 -3.16 2.55
CA ARG A 43 0.55 -2.86 3.75
C ARG A 43 1.46 -1.67 3.45
N ALA A 44 1.26 -0.60 4.20
CA ALA A 44 2.08 0.59 4.19
C ALA A 44 2.94 0.62 5.45
N LEU A 45 4.26 0.60 5.28
CA LEU A 45 5.21 0.72 6.37
C LEU A 45 5.66 2.17 6.48
N GLY A 46 5.36 2.77 7.63
CA GLY A 46 5.75 4.14 7.93
C GLY A 46 7.24 4.31 8.13
N ARG A 47 7.69 5.56 8.21
CA ARG A 47 9.05 5.86 8.66
C ARG A 47 9.27 5.26 10.06
N PRO A 48 10.45 4.69 10.35
CA PRO A 48 10.78 4.28 11.70
C PRO A 48 10.77 5.51 12.60
N ASP A 49 9.97 5.49 13.67
CA ASP A 49 10.11 6.43 14.76
C ASP A 49 11.16 5.87 15.73
N ALA A 50 12.19 6.67 16.03
CA ALA A 50 13.27 6.28 16.93
C ALA A 50 12.80 6.07 18.38
N LEU A 51 11.63 6.60 18.74
CA LEU A 51 11.04 6.49 20.07
C LEU A 51 9.97 5.38 20.16
N MET A 52 9.55 4.77 19.05
CA MET A 52 8.59 3.65 19.05
C MET A 52 9.28 2.31 18.85
N THR A 53 8.88 1.31 19.63
CA THR A 53 9.31 -0.09 19.45
C THR A 53 8.09 -0.99 19.25
N PRO A 54 7.99 -1.74 18.13
CA PRO A 54 8.98 -1.86 17.06
C PRO A 54 9.06 -0.61 16.17
N ALA A 55 10.23 -0.40 15.56
CA ALA A 55 10.50 0.77 14.73
C ALA A 55 9.75 0.67 13.39
N GLY A 56 8.61 1.38 13.30
CA GLY A 56 7.80 1.51 12.09
C GLY A 56 6.47 0.76 12.18
N VAL A 57 5.39 1.53 12.30
CA VAL A 57 4.02 1.02 12.32
C VAL A 57 3.57 0.65 10.90
N SER A 58 2.96 -0.52 10.76
CA SER A 58 2.29 -0.91 9.52
C SER A 58 0.83 -0.46 9.56
N THR A 59 0.39 0.26 8.54
CA THR A 59 -1.02 0.62 8.34
C THR A 59 -1.51 0.03 7.03
N ILE A 60 -2.82 0.06 6.79
CA ILE A 60 -3.38 -0.35 5.50
C ILE A 60 -3.59 0.90 4.65
N GLY A 61 -2.82 1.01 3.57
CA GLY A 61 -3.05 1.98 2.52
C GLY A 61 -4.13 1.51 1.56
N LYS A 62 -4.87 2.45 0.96
CA LYS A 62 -5.82 2.21 -0.11
C LYS A 62 -5.45 3.05 -1.33
N ALA A 63 -5.39 2.42 -2.49
CA ALA A 63 -5.23 3.06 -3.79
C ALA A 63 -6.33 2.61 -4.76
N LEU A 64 -6.57 3.40 -5.79
CA LEU A 64 -7.60 3.15 -6.81
C LEU A 64 -6.94 3.06 -8.18
N SER A 65 -7.46 2.19 -9.03
CA SER A 65 -7.07 2.09 -10.43
C SER A 65 -8.29 1.84 -11.30
N LEU A 66 -8.29 2.43 -12.51
CA LEU A 66 -9.32 2.20 -13.53
C LEU A 66 -8.89 1.16 -14.58
N ASP A 67 -7.57 0.94 -14.72
CA ASP A 67 -6.98 0.03 -15.70
C ASP A 67 -6.36 -1.24 -15.07
N GLY A 68 -6.27 -1.28 -13.73
CA GLY A 68 -5.61 -2.35 -12.97
C GLY A 68 -4.10 -2.24 -12.89
N GLU A 69 -3.50 -1.22 -13.52
CA GLU A 69 -2.06 -1.07 -13.68
C GLU A 69 -1.51 0.21 -13.04
N HIS A 70 -2.25 1.32 -13.10
CA HIS A 70 -1.86 2.60 -12.53
C HIS A 70 -2.71 2.91 -11.29
N PHE A 71 -2.05 2.90 -10.13
CA PHE A 71 -2.70 3.13 -8.84
C PHE A 71 -2.51 4.56 -8.33
N GLN A 72 -3.62 5.23 -8.06
CA GLN A 72 -3.71 6.63 -7.64
C GLN A 72 -4.61 6.79 -6.41
N ASN A 73 -4.82 8.04 -5.96
CA ASN A 73 -5.66 8.39 -4.80
C ASN A 73 -5.30 7.60 -3.53
N ARG A 74 -4.00 7.59 -3.20
CA ARG A 74 -3.46 6.83 -2.05
C ARG A 74 -3.78 7.52 -0.73
N ARG A 75 -4.41 6.80 0.19
CA ARG A 75 -4.72 7.25 1.56
C ARG A 75 -4.56 6.11 2.58
N GLN A 76 -4.34 6.45 3.85
CA GLN A 76 -4.52 5.49 4.93
C GLN A 76 -6.00 5.08 5.01
N PHE A 77 -6.24 3.81 5.24
CA PHE A 77 -7.57 3.21 5.29
C PHE A 77 -7.86 2.51 6.61
N ILE A 78 -6.87 1.78 7.14
CA ILE A 78 -6.93 1.22 8.50
C ILE A 78 -5.63 1.64 9.18
N ILE A 79 -5.76 2.25 10.35
CA ILE A 79 -4.68 2.66 11.24
C ILE A 79 -4.95 2.06 12.61
N PRO A 80 -3.90 1.80 13.43
CA PRO A 80 -4.10 1.55 14.85
C PRO A 80 -4.90 2.69 15.48
N GLU A 81 -5.97 2.33 16.17
CA GLU A 81 -6.79 3.23 16.97
C GLU A 81 -6.46 3.08 18.46
N GLU A 82 -5.84 1.96 18.85
CA GLU A 82 -5.43 1.65 20.22
C GLU A 82 -3.91 1.47 20.35
N GLU A 83 -3.38 1.64 21.56
CA GLU A 83 -1.92 1.51 21.81
C GLU A 83 -1.37 0.09 21.65
N TRP A 84 -2.23 -0.93 21.72
CA TRP A 84 -1.86 -2.34 21.65
C TRP A 84 -1.98 -2.93 20.24
N GLU A 85 -2.39 -2.12 19.26
CA GLU A 85 -2.51 -2.48 17.83
C GLU A 85 -1.24 -2.26 17.01
#